data_AF-A0A545UDP1-F1
#
_entry.id   AF-A0A545UDP1-F1
#
_cell.length_a   1.000
_cell.length_b   1.000
_cell.length_c   1.000
_cell.angle_alpha   90.00
_cell.angle_beta   90.00
_cell.angle_gamma   90.00
#
_symmetry.space_group_name_H-M   'P 1'
#
loop_
_entity.id
_entity.type
_entity.pdbx_description
1 polymer ?
#
loop_
_entity_poly.entity_id
_entity_poly.type
_entity_poly.pdbx_seq_one_letter_code
_entity_poly.pdbx_strand_id
1 'polypeptide(L)'
;MSIFITILGHVLTLLGAITGIFGETYDPKKKRKIKLTRLGWTAAIVASLGISLTIYKSVDDYLTSKVYEEIALKDIKTGWRQVASIFFLLEWEVKGEKSKVSINAIKNIRDSGMLAKFDQVNFKNKTKVIQYAEWNLGQLACKQTSMGMRIMESAVRANDERISRDIAEKVQKLRQSPVFGKLLAAGCGTTVERKPNYELFKGMFNTEEMKSYLSLLIELGNELGNPGKK
;
A
#
# COMPACT_ATOMS: atom_id res chain seq x y z
N MET A 1 13.91 19.88 9.19
CA MET A 1 15.28 20.40 9.00
C MET A 1 16.05 19.35 8.20
N SER A 2 16.64 19.70 7.06
CA SER A 2 17.25 18.71 6.15
C SER A 2 18.40 17.98 6.84
N ILE A 3 18.43 16.64 6.75
CA ILE A 3 19.53 15.77 7.25
C ILE A 3 20.88 16.27 6.72
N PHE A 4 20.90 16.82 5.51
CA PHE A 4 22.08 17.42 4.90
C PHE A 4 22.64 18.60 5.70
N ILE A 5 21.79 19.48 6.23
CA ILE A 5 22.19 20.65 7.04
C ILE A 5 22.78 20.18 8.37
N THR A 6 22.16 19.16 8.99
CA THR A 6 22.64 18.59 10.25
C THR A 6 24.00 17.91 10.07
N ILE A 7 24.17 17.06 9.04
CA ILE A 7 25.46 16.41 8.74
C ILE A 7 26.54 17.45 8.41
N LEU A 8 26.21 18.44 7.57
CA LEU A 8 27.14 19.50 7.19
C LEU A 8 27.63 20.29 8.42
N GLY A 9 26.74 20.60 9.37
CA GLY A 9 27.11 21.26 10.62
C GLY A 9 28.10 20.46 11.47
N HIS A 10 27.93 19.14 11.56
CA HIS A 10 28.88 18.30 12.29
C HIS A 10 30.20 18.11 11.54
N VAL A 11 30.18 18.03 10.21
CA VAL A 11 31.40 18.01 9.38
C VAL A 11 32.20 19.29 9.55
N LEU A 12 31.55 20.46 9.52
CA LEU A 12 32.19 21.75 9.78
C LEU A 12 32.76 21.84 11.20
N THR A 13 32.06 21.28 12.20
CA THR A 13 32.54 21.21 13.59
C THR A 13 33.77 20.29 13.71
N LEU A 14 33.79 19.17 13.00
CA LEU A 14 34.94 18.26 12.94
C LEU A 14 36.15 18.92 12.28
N LEU A 15 35.95 19.65 11.18
CA LEU A 15 37.01 20.41 10.52
C LEU A 15 37.56 21.52 11.45
N GLY A 16 36.68 22.24 12.14
CA GLY A 16 37.05 23.22 13.17
C GLY A 16 37.83 22.60 14.33
N ALA A 17 37.45 21.39 14.74
CA ALA A 17 38.15 20.63 15.78
C ALA A 17 39.56 20.21 15.35
N ILE A 18 39.73 19.72 14.11
CA ILE A 18 41.05 19.38 13.53
C ILE A 18 41.95 20.62 13.50
N THR A 19 41.43 21.77 13.08
CA THR A 19 42.19 23.03 13.15
C THR A 19 42.52 23.46 14.58
N GLY A 20 41.68 23.17 15.58
CA GLY A 20 41.99 23.44 16.99
C GLY A 20 43.02 22.48 17.61
N ILE A 21 43.09 21.22 17.14
CA ILE A 21 44.05 20.21 17.59
C ILE A 21 45.44 20.48 17.00
N PHE A 22 45.51 20.73 15.70
CA PHE A 22 46.79 20.83 14.97
C PHE A 22 47.22 22.27 14.69
N GLY A 23 46.31 23.24 14.73
CA GLY A 23 46.58 24.64 14.46
C GLY A 23 47.08 25.41 15.68
N GLU A 24 47.73 26.54 15.40
CA GLU A 24 48.21 27.48 16.39
C GLU A 24 47.37 28.76 16.34
N THR A 25 46.80 29.15 17.48
CA THR A 25 46.01 30.39 17.61
C THR A 25 46.80 31.42 18.40
N TYR A 26 46.78 32.68 17.98
CA TYR A 26 47.47 33.75 18.69
C TYR A 26 46.70 34.16 19.95
N ASP A 27 47.36 34.11 21.11
CA ASP A 27 46.80 34.59 22.38
C ASP A 27 47.29 36.02 22.65
N PRO A 28 46.42 37.05 22.54
CA PRO A 28 46.82 38.44 22.78
C PRO A 28 47.18 38.72 24.25
N LYS A 29 46.70 37.92 25.21
CA LYS A 29 47.06 38.06 26.64
C LYS A 29 48.46 37.52 26.94
N LYS A 30 48.90 36.50 26.19
CA LYS A 30 50.23 35.87 26.35
C LYS A 30 51.23 36.27 25.27
N LYS A 31 50.84 37.10 24.31
CA LYS A 31 51.62 37.53 23.12
C LYS A 31 52.33 36.37 22.40
N ARG A 32 51.74 35.18 22.37
CA ARG A 32 52.33 33.98 21.77
C ARG A 32 51.28 33.11 21.10
N LYS A 33 51.72 32.29 20.15
CA LYS A 33 50.90 31.22 19.58
C LYS A 33 50.70 30.11 20.61
N ILE A 34 49.47 29.66 20.78
CA ILE A 34 49.09 28.54 21.67
C ILE A 34 48.33 27.49 20.87
N LYS A 35 48.49 26.22 21.25
CA LYS A 35 47.69 25.11 20.72
C LYS A 35 46.45 24.92 21.58
N LEU A 36 45.28 24.81 20.95
CA LEU A 36 43.99 24.62 21.63
C LEU A 36 43.60 23.13 21.70
N THR A 37 44.58 22.26 21.91
CA THR A 37 44.44 20.80 21.77
C THR A 37 43.31 20.21 22.60
N ARG A 38 43.14 20.59 23.88
CA ARG A 38 42.07 20.05 24.73
C ARG A 38 40.67 20.40 24.23
N LEU A 39 40.45 21.65 23.81
CA LEU A 39 39.17 22.10 23.27
C LEU A 39 38.92 21.52 21.87
N GLY A 40 39.97 21.38 21.07
CA GLY A 40 39.90 20.68 19.79
C GLY A 40 39.51 19.22 19.94
N TRP A 41 40.07 18.50 20.91
CA TRP A 41 39.71 17.10 21.19
C TRP A 41 38.26 16.95 21.67
N THR A 42 37.77 17.80 22.58
CA THR A 42 36.36 17.76 22.99
C THR A 42 35.43 18.09 21.83
N ALA A 43 35.76 19.09 21.00
CA ALA A 43 34.97 19.40 19.81
C ALA A 43 34.93 18.24 18.80
N ALA A 44 36.06 17.52 18.62
CA ALA A 44 36.13 16.35 17.75
C ALA A 44 35.25 15.19 18.25
N ILE A 45 35.25 14.94 19.57
CA ILE A 45 34.40 13.91 20.19
C ILE A 45 32.92 14.27 20.05
N VAL A 46 32.54 15.52 20.32
CA VAL A 46 31.16 15.97 20.18
C VAL A 46 30.69 15.87 18.72
N ALA A 47 31.55 16.28 17.77
CA ALA A 47 31.24 16.19 16.35
C ALA A 47 31.08 14.73 15.89
N SER A 48 31.96 13.81 16.32
CA SER A 48 31.88 12.40 15.93
C SER A 48 30.65 11.70 16.51
N LEU A 49 30.29 11.98 17.76
CA LEU A 49 29.07 11.49 18.39
C LEU A 49 27.82 12.01 17.67
N GLY A 50 27.80 13.30 17.31
CA GLY A 50 26.67 13.90 16.61
C GLY A 50 26.49 13.37 15.17
N ILE A 51 27.59 13.13 14.43
CA ILE A 51 27.53 12.44 13.13
C ILE A 51 26.97 11.02 13.31
N SER A 52 27.50 10.27 14.27
CA SER A 52 27.10 8.88 14.52
C SER A 52 25.61 8.78 14.89
N LEU A 53 25.11 9.68 15.75
CA LEU A 53 23.69 9.75 16.12
C LEU A 53 22.80 10.16 14.94
N THR A 54 23.25 11.08 14.09
CA THR A 54 22.49 11.50 12.90
C THR A 54 22.39 10.37 11.88
N ILE A 55 23.48 9.65 11.64
CA ILE A 55 23.48 8.47 10.77
C ILE A 55 22.59 7.38 11.37
N TYR A 56 22.75 7.07 12.67
CA TYR A 56 21.94 6.07 13.36
C TYR A 56 20.45 6.38 13.25
N LYS A 57 20.04 7.62 13.55
CA LYS A 57 18.64 8.06 13.43
C LYS A 57 18.13 7.95 11.99
N SER A 58 18.94 8.36 11.01
CA SER A 58 18.53 8.26 9.60
C SER A 58 18.36 6.81 9.14
N VAL A 59 19.20 5.89 9.61
CA VAL A 59 19.09 4.46 9.32
C VAL A 59 17.86 3.87 10.01
N ASP A 60 17.63 4.22 11.27
CA ASP A 60 16.47 3.76 12.06
C ASP A 60 15.14 4.26 11.45
N ASP A 61 15.07 5.55 11.09
CA ASP A 61 13.93 6.15 10.39
C ASP A 61 13.67 5.45 9.04
N TYR A 62 14.73 5.12 8.29
CA TYR A 62 14.62 4.40 7.03
C TYR A 62 14.10 2.97 7.21
N LEU A 63 14.68 2.22 8.16
CA LEU A 63 14.25 0.85 8.46
C LEU A 63 12.80 0.82 8.92
N THR A 64 12.43 1.74 9.79
CA THR A 64 11.07 1.89 10.30
C THR A 64 10.10 2.25 9.16
N SER A 65 10.47 3.18 8.29
CA SER A 65 9.68 3.52 7.10
C SER A 65 9.47 2.30 6.19
N LYS A 66 10.51 1.47 5.99
CA LYS A 66 10.42 0.25 5.18
C LYS A 66 9.51 -0.79 5.79
N VAL A 67 9.59 -1.01 7.11
CA VAL A 67 8.71 -1.93 7.82
C VAL A 67 7.24 -1.49 7.68
N TYR A 68 6.96 -0.20 7.84
CA TYR A 68 5.60 0.31 7.67
C TYR A 68 5.10 0.22 6.22
N GLU A 69 5.96 0.47 5.24
CA GLU A 69 5.65 0.25 3.81
C GLU A 69 5.26 -1.21 3.56
N GLU A 70 6.04 -2.18 4.06
CA GLU A 70 5.74 -3.61 3.91
C GLU A 70 4.42 -4.02 4.56
N ILE A 71 4.14 -3.53 5.77
CA ILE A 71 2.85 -3.76 6.46
C ILE A 71 1.70 -3.20 5.62
N ALA A 72 1.85 -1.97 5.12
CA ALA A 72 0.81 -1.33 4.32
C ALA A 72 0.57 -2.09 3.00
N LEU A 73 1.62 -2.52 2.31
CA LEU A 73 1.52 -3.33 1.09
C LEU A 73 0.86 -4.70 1.38
N LYS A 74 1.15 -5.31 2.53
CA LYS A 74 0.50 -6.56 2.97
C LYS A 74 -0.99 -6.36 3.22
N ASP A 75 -1.38 -5.25 3.83
CA ASP A 75 -2.79 -4.92 4.06
C ASP A 75 -3.50 -4.61 2.75
N ILE A 76 -2.89 -3.83 1.86
CA ILE A 76 -3.43 -3.56 0.51
C ILE A 76 -3.60 -4.88 -0.26
N LYS A 77 -2.62 -5.79 -0.19
CA LYS A 77 -2.72 -7.13 -0.81
C LYS A 77 -3.82 -7.98 -0.20
N THR A 78 -4.07 -7.85 1.10
CA THR A 78 -5.20 -8.51 1.77
C THR A 78 -6.52 -7.96 1.28
N GLY A 79 -6.66 -6.63 1.22
CA GLY A 79 -7.84 -5.97 0.68
C GLY A 79 -8.08 -6.29 -0.80
N TRP A 80 -7.03 -6.30 -1.62
CA TRP A 80 -7.08 -6.72 -3.03
C TRP A 80 -7.58 -8.17 -3.17
N ARG A 81 -7.08 -9.10 -2.36
CA ARG A 81 -7.56 -10.50 -2.36
C ARG A 81 -9.04 -10.58 -2.02
N GLN A 82 -9.53 -9.78 -1.07
CA GLN A 82 -10.95 -9.74 -0.73
C GLN A 82 -11.78 -9.19 -1.88
N VAL A 83 -11.41 -8.04 -2.47
CA VAL A 83 -12.13 -7.49 -3.63
C VAL A 83 -12.12 -8.47 -4.80
N ALA A 84 -11.00 -9.14 -5.05
CA ALA A 84 -10.89 -10.12 -6.12
C ALA A 84 -11.72 -11.39 -5.84
N SER A 85 -11.90 -11.78 -4.57
CA SER A 85 -12.51 -13.06 -4.17
C SER A 85 -13.91 -13.30 -4.75
N ILE A 86 -14.70 -12.25 -5.00
CA ILE A 86 -16.03 -12.41 -5.60
C ILE A 86 -15.95 -13.06 -6.98
N PHE A 87 -14.98 -12.69 -7.81
CA PHE A 87 -14.83 -13.27 -9.14
C PHE A 87 -14.44 -14.75 -9.09
N PHE A 88 -13.73 -15.16 -8.03
CA PHE A 88 -13.40 -16.57 -7.79
C PHE A 88 -14.60 -17.36 -7.29
N LEU A 89 -15.43 -16.76 -6.44
CA LEU A 89 -16.69 -17.36 -6.01
C LEU A 89 -17.61 -17.56 -7.22
N LEU A 90 -17.71 -16.58 -8.11
CA LEU A 90 -18.49 -16.70 -9.33
C LEU A 90 -17.92 -17.75 -10.29
N GLU A 91 -16.60 -17.79 -10.46
CA GLU A 91 -15.95 -18.83 -11.26
C GLU A 91 -16.23 -20.23 -10.68
N TRP A 92 -16.18 -20.38 -9.36
CA TRP A 92 -16.51 -21.64 -8.69
C TRP A 92 -17.98 -22.02 -8.91
N GLU A 93 -18.92 -21.09 -8.76
CA GLU A 93 -20.34 -21.38 -9.00
C GLU A 93 -20.61 -21.81 -10.45
N VAL A 94 -19.85 -21.27 -11.42
CA VAL A 94 -19.97 -21.64 -12.84
C VAL A 94 -19.27 -22.97 -13.16
N LYS A 95 -18.03 -23.19 -12.67
CA LYS A 95 -17.21 -24.36 -13.01
C LYS A 95 -17.42 -25.56 -12.09
N GLY A 96 -17.95 -25.35 -10.89
CA GLY A 96 -18.06 -26.37 -9.84
C GLY A 96 -16.77 -26.63 -9.05
N GLU A 97 -15.66 -25.98 -9.41
CA GLU A 97 -14.35 -26.16 -8.76
C GLU A 97 -13.77 -24.87 -8.17
N LYS A 98 -13.03 -25.00 -7.06
CA LYS A 98 -12.44 -23.86 -6.36
C LYS A 98 -11.09 -23.45 -6.98
N SER A 99 -11.05 -22.27 -7.56
CA SER A 99 -9.80 -21.63 -8.01
C SER A 99 -9.04 -20.92 -6.87
N LYS A 100 -7.71 -20.89 -6.96
CA LYS A 100 -6.85 -20.08 -6.07
C LYS A 100 -6.87 -18.61 -6.51
N VAL A 101 -7.10 -17.71 -5.55
CA VAL A 101 -7.04 -16.25 -5.77
C VAL A 101 -5.67 -15.84 -6.30
N SER A 102 -5.59 -15.47 -7.57
CA SER A 102 -4.35 -15.12 -8.27
C SER A 102 -4.60 -14.19 -9.45
N ILE A 103 -3.58 -13.43 -9.86
CA ILE A 103 -3.65 -12.51 -11.00
C ILE A 103 -3.97 -13.27 -12.28
N ASN A 104 -3.36 -14.44 -12.50
CA ASN A 104 -3.58 -15.25 -13.69
C ASN A 104 -5.03 -15.74 -13.80
N ALA A 105 -5.66 -16.07 -12.67
CA ALA A 105 -7.06 -16.43 -12.68
C ALA A 105 -7.98 -15.23 -13.00
N ILE A 106 -7.67 -14.02 -12.51
CA ILE A 106 -8.43 -12.81 -12.92
C ILE A 106 -8.26 -12.54 -14.42
N LYS A 107 -7.04 -12.70 -14.96
CA LYS A 107 -6.79 -12.61 -16.41
C LYS A 107 -7.64 -13.62 -17.18
N ASN A 108 -7.62 -14.88 -16.74
CA ASN A 108 -8.43 -15.93 -17.36
C ASN A 108 -9.93 -15.60 -17.31
N ILE A 109 -10.45 -15.08 -16.19
CA ILE A 109 -11.85 -14.67 -16.08
C ILE A 109 -12.18 -13.57 -17.10
N ARG A 110 -11.32 -12.56 -17.23
CA ARG A 110 -11.49 -11.46 -18.18
C ARG A 110 -11.48 -11.94 -19.64
N ASP A 111 -10.58 -12.88 -19.96
CA ASP A 111 -10.23 -13.22 -21.35
C ASP A 111 -10.96 -14.47 -21.89
N SER A 112 -11.43 -15.40 -21.04
CA SER A 112 -12.00 -16.71 -21.44
C SER A 112 -13.51 -16.72 -21.73
N GLY A 113 -14.15 -15.55 -21.80
CA GLY A 113 -15.61 -15.45 -21.91
C GLY A 113 -16.37 -15.79 -20.62
N MET A 114 -15.67 -15.95 -19.50
CA MET A 114 -16.27 -16.27 -18.20
C MET A 114 -17.27 -15.20 -17.73
N LEU A 115 -17.01 -13.93 -18.06
CA LEU A 115 -17.89 -12.81 -17.71
C LEU A 115 -19.33 -13.00 -18.22
N ALA A 116 -19.52 -13.53 -19.43
CA ALA A 116 -20.85 -13.82 -19.97
C ALA A 116 -21.57 -14.93 -19.19
N LYS A 117 -20.83 -15.87 -18.60
CA LYS A 117 -21.40 -16.91 -17.72
C LYS A 117 -21.80 -16.35 -16.36
N PHE A 118 -21.09 -15.33 -15.86
CA PHE A 118 -21.44 -14.68 -14.59
C PHE A 118 -22.80 -13.98 -14.66
N ASP A 119 -23.18 -13.43 -15.81
CA ASP A 119 -24.51 -12.82 -16.01
C ASP A 119 -25.66 -13.83 -15.90
N GLN A 120 -25.38 -15.13 -15.98
CA GLN A 120 -26.36 -16.22 -15.85
C GLN A 120 -26.46 -16.77 -14.41
N VAL A 121 -25.57 -16.34 -13.51
CA VAL A 121 -25.54 -16.82 -12.12
C VAL A 121 -26.74 -16.27 -11.35
N ASN A 122 -27.41 -17.13 -10.59
CA ASN A 122 -28.48 -16.71 -9.70
C ASN A 122 -27.91 -16.25 -8.34
N PHE A 123 -27.79 -14.94 -8.16
CA PHE A 123 -27.24 -14.32 -6.94
C PHE A 123 -28.12 -14.45 -5.69
N LYS A 124 -29.38 -14.88 -5.83
CA LYS A 124 -30.29 -15.17 -4.70
C LYS A 124 -29.99 -16.52 -4.06
N ASN A 125 -29.35 -17.43 -4.78
CA ASN A 125 -29.04 -18.76 -4.27
C ASN A 125 -28.00 -18.67 -3.15
N LYS A 126 -28.17 -19.55 -2.15
CA LYS A 126 -27.11 -19.83 -1.18
C LYS A 126 -25.90 -20.37 -1.93
N THR A 127 -24.73 -19.91 -1.55
CA THR A 127 -23.50 -20.41 -2.16
C THR A 127 -23.23 -21.85 -1.73
N LYS A 128 -22.60 -22.63 -2.61
CA LYS A 128 -22.14 -24.00 -2.27
C LYS A 128 -20.88 -23.98 -1.39
N VAL A 129 -20.34 -22.81 -1.06
CA VAL A 129 -19.16 -22.68 -0.21
C VAL A 129 -19.52 -22.92 1.26
N ILE A 130 -19.05 -24.04 1.82
CA ILE A 130 -19.37 -24.51 3.19
C ILE A 130 -19.18 -23.41 4.24
N GLN A 131 -18.11 -22.62 4.17
CA GLN A 131 -17.83 -21.54 5.12
C GLN A 131 -18.89 -20.42 5.10
N TYR A 132 -19.66 -20.31 4.02
CA TYR A 132 -20.62 -19.24 3.78
C TYR A 132 -22.01 -19.77 3.42
N ALA A 133 -22.35 -21.02 3.80
CA ALA A 133 -23.58 -21.69 3.39
C ALA A 133 -24.87 -20.91 3.75
N GLU A 134 -24.82 -20.02 4.73
CA GLU A 134 -25.96 -19.17 5.12
C GLU A 134 -26.09 -17.88 4.31
N TRP A 135 -25.03 -17.49 3.60
CA TRP A 135 -24.95 -16.26 2.83
C TRP A 135 -25.32 -16.53 1.37
N ASN A 136 -26.06 -15.62 0.76
CA ASN A 136 -26.21 -15.63 -0.70
C ASN A 136 -25.01 -14.93 -1.37
N LEU A 137 -24.83 -15.21 -2.66
CA LEU A 137 -23.70 -14.68 -3.44
C LEU A 137 -23.69 -13.15 -3.49
N GLY A 138 -24.85 -12.49 -3.54
CA GLY A 138 -24.93 -11.04 -3.53
C GLY A 138 -24.40 -10.42 -2.22
N GLN A 139 -24.78 -10.99 -1.06
CA GLN A 139 -24.28 -10.56 0.24
C GLN A 139 -22.76 -10.77 0.38
N LEU A 140 -22.24 -11.87 -0.18
CA LEU A 140 -20.80 -12.11 -0.22
C LEU A 140 -20.10 -11.11 -1.13
N ALA A 141 -20.65 -10.80 -2.30
CA ALA A 141 -20.12 -9.77 -3.20
C ALA A 141 -20.00 -8.43 -2.47
N CYS A 142 -21.06 -8.03 -1.77
CA CYS A 142 -21.08 -6.82 -0.93
C CYS A 142 -19.99 -6.84 0.13
N LYS A 143 -19.97 -7.88 0.98
CA LYS A 143 -19.03 -7.97 2.11
C LYS A 143 -17.59 -7.95 1.66
N GLN A 144 -17.24 -8.76 0.66
CA GLN A 144 -15.88 -8.87 0.15
C GLN A 144 -15.42 -7.59 -0.55
N THR A 145 -16.29 -6.99 -1.36
CA THR A 145 -15.99 -5.74 -2.09
C THR A 145 -15.82 -4.56 -1.13
N SER A 146 -16.77 -4.37 -0.20
CA SER A 146 -16.73 -3.26 0.77
C SER A 146 -15.59 -3.39 1.78
N MET A 147 -15.41 -4.57 2.37
CA MET A 147 -14.37 -4.80 3.37
C MET A 147 -12.98 -4.75 2.73
N GLY A 148 -12.81 -5.36 1.55
CA GLY A 148 -11.56 -5.31 0.82
C GLY A 148 -11.15 -3.89 0.44
N MET A 149 -12.09 -3.09 -0.06
CA MET A 149 -11.83 -1.68 -0.39
C MET A 149 -11.49 -0.86 0.86
N ARG A 150 -12.25 -1.04 1.96
CA ARG A 150 -11.98 -0.35 3.23
C ARG A 150 -10.58 -0.63 3.76
N ILE A 151 -10.12 -1.89 3.67
CA ILE A 151 -8.76 -2.26 4.09
C ILE A 151 -7.71 -1.53 3.23
N MET A 152 -7.88 -1.54 1.89
CA MET A 152 -6.95 -0.85 1.00
C MET A 152 -6.92 0.66 1.24
N GLU A 153 -8.09 1.31 1.31
CA GLU A 153 -8.18 2.77 1.56
C GLU A 153 -7.60 3.16 2.93
N SER A 154 -7.84 2.34 3.96
CA SER A 154 -7.27 2.57 5.29
C SER A 154 -5.75 2.44 5.30
N ALA A 155 -5.21 1.43 4.62
CA ALA A 155 -3.77 1.21 4.53
C ALA A 155 -3.08 2.34 3.75
N VAL A 156 -3.69 2.80 2.64
CA VAL A 156 -3.24 3.96 1.87
C VAL A 156 -3.26 5.22 2.71
N ARG A 157 -4.37 5.52 3.40
CA ARG A 157 -4.49 6.74 4.22
C ARG A 157 -3.53 6.76 5.40
N ALA A 158 -3.31 5.61 6.04
CA ALA A 158 -2.41 5.53 7.21
C ALA A 158 -0.92 5.63 6.83
N ASN A 159 -0.57 5.50 5.54
CA ASN A 159 0.80 5.43 5.06
C ASN A 159 1.00 6.21 3.75
N ASP A 160 0.32 7.35 3.57
CA ASP A 160 0.30 8.07 2.28
C ASP A 160 1.68 8.55 1.83
N GLU A 161 2.56 8.94 2.77
CA GLU A 161 3.93 9.35 2.51
C GLU A 161 4.87 8.16 2.17
N ARG A 162 4.44 6.93 2.45
CA ARG A 162 5.28 5.72 2.36
C ARG A 162 4.90 4.79 1.23
N ILE A 163 3.66 4.87 0.73
CA ILE A 163 3.17 4.06 -0.38
C ILE A 163 3.42 4.79 -1.69
N SER A 164 3.79 4.04 -2.73
CA SER A 164 3.93 4.62 -4.08
C SER A 164 2.61 5.27 -4.54
N ARG A 165 2.73 6.45 -5.13
CA ARG A 165 1.59 7.19 -5.68
C ARG A 165 0.77 6.36 -6.66
N ASP A 166 1.40 5.54 -7.48
CA ASP A 166 0.74 4.65 -8.44
C ASP A 166 -0.20 3.64 -7.77
N ILE A 167 0.21 3.07 -6.62
CA ILE A 167 -0.62 2.12 -5.87
C ILE A 167 -1.83 2.86 -5.28
N ALA A 168 -1.59 4.03 -4.67
CA ALA A 168 -2.66 4.85 -4.11
C ALA A 168 -3.68 5.26 -5.18
N GLU A 169 -3.21 5.70 -6.36
CA GLU A 169 -4.06 6.06 -7.50
C GLU A 169 -4.87 4.87 -8.03
N LYS A 170 -4.29 3.66 -8.09
CA LYS A 170 -5.03 2.46 -8.51
C LYS A 170 -6.11 2.07 -7.51
N VAL A 171 -5.84 2.15 -6.20
CA VAL A 171 -6.85 1.93 -5.16
C VAL A 171 -7.99 2.95 -5.31
N GLN A 172 -7.66 4.22 -5.52
CA GLN A 172 -8.65 5.26 -5.76
C GLN A 172 -9.48 5.03 -7.03
N LYS A 173 -8.83 4.63 -8.14
CA LYS A 173 -9.52 4.31 -9.41
C LYS A 173 -10.47 3.12 -9.26
N LEU A 174 -10.08 2.09 -8.50
CA LEU A 174 -10.98 0.97 -8.19
C LEU A 174 -12.19 1.47 -7.39
N ARG A 175 -11.99 2.31 -6.38
CA ARG A 175 -13.07 2.89 -5.56
C ARG A 175 -14.05 3.75 -6.36
N GLN A 176 -13.54 4.52 -7.31
CA GLN A 176 -14.30 5.42 -8.17
C GLN A 176 -14.94 4.71 -9.37
N SER A 177 -14.59 3.46 -9.63
CA SER A 177 -15.15 2.71 -10.74
C SER A 177 -16.67 2.56 -10.59
N PRO A 178 -17.44 2.77 -11.68
CA PRO A 178 -18.88 2.47 -11.68
C PRO A 178 -19.18 1.02 -11.30
N VAL A 179 -18.27 0.09 -11.63
CA VAL A 179 -18.40 -1.33 -11.28
C VAL A 179 -18.41 -1.53 -9.77
N PHE A 180 -17.52 -0.85 -9.04
CA PHE A 180 -17.50 -0.91 -7.57
C PHE A 180 -18.83 -0.45 -6.98
N GLY A 181 -19.36 0.69 -7.43
CA GLY A 181 -20.66 1.20 -6.99
C GLY A 181 -21.81 0.24 -7.29
N LYS A 182 -21.84 -0.34 -8.49
CA LYS A 182 -22.84 -1.32 -8.91
C LYS A 182 -22.78 -2.61 -8.07
N LEU A 183 -21.59 -3.16 -7.82
CA LEU A 183 -21.40 -4.34 -6.98
C LEU A 183 -21.91 -4.11 -5.55
N LEU A 184 -21.65 -2.93 -4.98
CA LEU A 184 -22.18 -2.57 -3.67
C LEU A 184 -23.70 -2.41 -3.69
N ALA A 185 -24.26 -1.67 -4.65
CA ALA A 185 -25.71 -1.48 -4.72
C ALA A 185 -26.47 -2.80 -4.90
N ALA A 186 -25.94 -3.70 -5.74
CA ALA A 186 -26.54 -5.00 -6.01
C ALA A 186 -26.50 -5.92 -4.78
N GLY A 187 -25.38 -5.96 -4.05
CA GLY A 187 -25.17 -6.88 -2.93
C GLY A 187 -25.54 -6.35 -1.55
N CYS A 188 -25.39 -5.05 -1.30
CA CYS A 188 -25.63 -4.41 -0.01
C CYS A 188 -26.99 -3.70 0.05
N GLY A 189 -27.60 -3.46 -1.11
CA GLY A 189 -28.70 -2.50 -1.24
C GLY A 189 -28.18 -1.07 -1.40
N THR A 190 -29.12 -0.13 -1.50
CA THR A 190 -28.86 1.31 -1.64
C THR A 190 -28.96 2.01 -0.27
N THR A 191 -28.64 3.31 -0.25
CA THR A 191 -28.88 4.17 0.93
C THR A 191 -30.36 4.25 1.30
N VAL A 192 -31.26 4.05 0.32
CA VAL A 192 -32.72 4.10 0.49
C VAL A 192 -33.28 2.72 0.83
N GLU A 193 -32.82 1.67 0.14
CA GLU A 193 -33.24 0.29 0.38
C GLU A 193 -32.05 -0.56 0.80
N ARG A 194 -31.92 -0.82 2.11
CA ARG A 194 -30.84 -1.67 2.68
C ARG A 194 -31.04 -3.17 2.43
N LYS A 195 -31.65 -3.54 1.31
CA LYS A 195 -31.86 -4.93 0.88
C LYS A 195 -31.12 -5.15 -0.44
N PRO A 196 -30.45 -6.30 -0.64
CA PRO A 196 -29.78 -6.58 -1.90
C PRO A 196 -30.78 -6.54 -3.07
N ASN A 197 -30.46 -5.80 -4.12
CA ASN A 197 -31.21 -5.81 -5.36
C ASN A 197 -30.47 -6.67 -6.39
N TYR A 198 -30.75 -7.97 -6.37
CA TYR A 198 -30.04 -8.93 -7.21
C TYR A 198 -30.30 -8.75 -8.71
N GLU A 199 -31.37 -8.07 -9.12
CA GLU A 199 -31.61 -7.79 -10.55
C GLU A 199 -30.53 -6.86 -11.12
N LEU A 200 -29.85 -6.08 -10.28
CA LEU A 200 -28.72 -5.24 -10.70
C LEU A 200 -27.50 -6.06 -11.15
N PHE A 201 -27.40 -7.35 -10.79
CA PHE A 201 -26.33 -8.23 -11.27
C PHE A 201 -26.52 -8.69 -12.71
N LYS A 202 -27.76 -8.67 -13.25
CA LYS A 202 -28.00 -9.09 -14.64
C LYS A 202 -27.31 -8.16 -15.63
N GLY A 203 -26.50 -8.74 -16.51
CA GLY A 203 -25.80 -7.99 -17.57
C GLY A 203 -24.71 -7.05 -17.05
N MET A 204 -24.31 -7.18 -15.78
CA MET A 204 -23.26 -6.34 -15.19
C MET A 204 -21.86 -6.79 -15.65
N PHE A 205 -21.68 -8.10 -15.85
CA PHE A 205 -20.35 -8.69 -15.92
C PHE A 205 -19.76 -8.67 -17.33
N ASN A 206 -20.53 -8.98 -18.37
CA ASN A 206 -20.03 -8.95 -19.75
C ASN A 206 -20.07 -7.55 -20.36
N THR A 207 -19.37 -6.60 -19.72
CA THR A 207 -19.30 -5.19 -20.12
C THR A 207 -17.85 -4.73 -20.23
N GLU A 208 -17.59 -3.69 -21.04
CA GLU A 208 -16.26 -3.10 -21.15
C GLU A 208 -15.82 -2.45 -19.82
N GLU A 209 -16.76 -1.91 -19.06
CA GLU A 209 -16.51 -1.38 -17.73
C GLU A 209 -16.01 -2.45 -16.76
N MET A 210 -16.62 -3.64 -16.77
CA MET A 210 -16.16 -4.77 -15.96
C MET A 210 -14.78 -5.26 -16.39
N LYS A 211 -14.52 -5.37 -17.70
CA LYS A 211 -13.18 -5.75 -18.21
C LYS A 211 -12.11 -4.73 -17.81
N SER A 212 -12.44 -3.44 -17.84
CA SER A 212 -11.57 -2.36 -17.38
C SER A 212 -11.32 -2.45 -15.87
N TYR A 213 -12.37 -2.71 -15.08
CA TYR A 213 -12.24 -2.93 -13.63
C TYR A 213 -11.35 -4.14 -13.29
N LEU A 214 -11.50 -5.26 -14.00
CA LEU A 214 -10.63 -6.42 -13.84
C LEU A 214 -9.19 -6.12 -14.25
N SER A 215 -8.98 -5.29 -15.29
CA SER A 215 -7.64 -4.87 -15.71
C SER A 215 -6.96 -4.02 -14.64
N LEU A 216 -7.67 -3.09 -14.00
CA LEU A 216 -7.18 -2.35 -12.83
C LEU A 216 -6.82 -3.28 -11.65
N LEU A 217 -7.63 -4.30 -11.38
CA LEU A 217 -7.31 -5.31 -10.36
C LEU A 217 -6.05 -6.11 -10.72
N ILE A 218 -5.86 -6.46 -12.00
CA ILE A 218 -4.66 -7.16 -12.48
C ILE A 218 -3.41 -6.29 -12.31
N GLU A 219 -3.49 -5.03 -12.73
CA GLU A 219 -2.39 -4.06 -12.62
C GLU A 219 -1.98 -3.85 -11.16
N LEU A 220 -2.94 -3.56 -10.28
CA LEU A 220 -2.67 -3.43 -8.84
C LEU A 220 -2.08 -4.73 -8.27
N GLY A 221 -2.62 -5.88 -8.66
CA GLY A 221 -2.09 -7.17 -8.24
C GLY A 221 -0.62 -7.38 -8.64
N ASN A 222 -0.22 -6.97 -9.85
CA ASN A 222 1.16 -7.09 -10.33
C ASN A 222 2.12 -6.20 -9.51
N GLU A 223 1.70 -4.99 -9.16
CA GLU A 223 2.50 -4.07 -8.33
C GLU A 223 2.69 -4.61 -6.92
N LEU A 224 1.65 -5.20 -6.32
CA LEU A 224 1.71 -5.85 -5.01
C LEU A 224 2.48 -7.20 -5.02
N GLY A 225 2.75 -7.74 -6.21
CA GLY A 225 3.58 -8.92 -6.43
C GLY A 225 5.07 -8.59 -6.63
N ASN A 226 5.39 -7.37 -7.07
CA ASN A 226 6.74 -6.89 -7.35
C ASN A 226 6.98 -5.49 -6.77
N PRO A 227 6.89 -5.29 -5.44
CA PRO A 227 7.17 -3.99 -4.84
C PRO A 227 8.66 -3.65 -5.07
N GLY A 228 8.95 -2.69 -5.96
CA GLY A 228 10.31 -2.19 -6.18
C GLY A 228 10.92 -2.37 -7.59
N LYS A 229 10.18 -2.86 -8.60
CA LYS A 229 10.61 -2.73 -10.00
C LYS A 229 10.05 -1.45 -10.61
N LYS A 230 10.76 -0.34 -10.40
CA LYS A 230 10.68 0.87 -11.24
C LYS A 230 12.09 1.30 -11.56
#